data_AF-A0A2E2SD63-F1
#
_entry.id   AF-A0A2E2SD63-F1
#
_cell.length_a   1.000
_cell.length_b   1.000
_cell.length_c   1.000
_cell.angle_alpha   90.00
_cell.angle_beta   90.00
_cell.angle_gamma   90.00
#
_symmetry.space_group_name_H-M   'P 1'
#
loop_
_entity.id
_entity.type
_entity.pdbx_description
1 polymer ?
#
loop_
_entity_poly.entity_id
_entity_poly.type
_entity_poly.pdbx_seq_one_letter_code
_entity_poly.pdbx_strand_id
1 'polypeptide(L)'
;MATNFMNPDQTYESAFTSKELEDLENWVKRGGSILVFSEHFPFDLAVQPLLNIFGIDTSIGVVIDRYNYENNPGQILFTSDSLADNHPVVSGKRSVKKLASYGGSALNGSTYINILKLSDKIENLKREWRGAEMGPIGSGDSQGLVGEFGEGKIAAFGDSNGFFAMEFDLEDGHKSVAGMNDPSYDWKNFVLNTFDWLSSD
;
A
#
# COMPACT_ATOMS: atom_id res chain seq x y z
N MET A 1 16.66 2.56 -28.07
CA MET A 1 15.44 2.99 -28.79
C MET A 1 14.29 2.84 -27.82
N ALA A 2 13.74 3.93 -27.30
CA ALA A 2 12.55 3.89 -26.46
C ALA A 2 11.34 3.64 -27.37
N THR A 3 10.72 2.47 -27.26
CA THR A 3 9.42 2.24 -27.87
C THR A 3 8.42 3.15 -27.18
N ASN A 4 7.96 4.17 -27.91
CA ASN A 4 6.89 5.07 -27.48
C ASN A 4 5.61 4.22 -27.34
N PHE A 5 5.29 3.79 -26.12
CA PHE A 5 4.05 3.08 -25.80
C PHE A 5 2.84 4.03 -25.62
N MET A 6 2.99 5.31 -25.90
CA MET A 6 2.00 6.31 -25.50
C MET A 6 0.92 6.51 -26.56
N ASN A 7 -0.32 6.23 -26.18
CA ASN A 7 -1.49 6.88 -26.76
C ASN A 7 -1.88 8.05 -25.84
N PRO A 8 -1.83 9.31 -26.29
CA PRO A 8 -2.20 10.48 -25.47
C PRO A 8 -3.68 10.49 -25.03
N ASP A 9 -4.52 9.63 -25.62
CA ASP A 9 -5.92 9.45 -25.26
C ASP A 9 -6.16 8.31 -24.26
N GLN A 10 -5.11 7.74 -23.64
CA GLN A 10 -5.26 6.64 -22.69
C GLN A 10 -6.00 7.12 -21.42
N THR A 11 -7.26 6.72 -21.30
CA THR A 11 -8.05 6.90 -20.08
C THR A 11 -7.56 5.91 -19.03
N TYR A 12 -7.10 6.42 -17.90
CA TYR A 12 -6.82 5.60 -16.74
C TYR A 12 -8.16 5.35 -16.03
N GLU A 13 -8.73 4.17 -16.30
CA GLU A 13 -10.03 3.74 -15.77
C GLU A 13 -9.84 2.63 -14.72
N SER A 14 -10.94 2.24 -14.09
CA SER A 14 -11.01 1.06 -13.22
C SER A 14 -10.38 -0.17 -13.90
N ALA A 15 -9.57 -0.92 -13.16
CA ALA A 15 -9.11 -2.25 -13.59
C ALA A 15 -10.22 -3.31 -13.52
N PHE A 16 -11.35 -2.99 -12.90
CA PHE A 16 -12.45 -3.91 -12.60
C PHE A 16 -13.76 -3.44 -13.22
N THR A 17 -14.52 -4.38 -13.76
CA THR A 17 -15.92 -4.17 -14.14
C THR A 17 -16.81 -4.10 -12.90
N SER A 18 -18.00 -3.51 -13.02
CA SER A 18 -18.98 -3.49 -11.93
C SER A 18 -19.37 -4.89 -11.46
N LYS A 19 -19.36 -5.89 -12.34
CA LYS A 19 -19.69 -7.27 -11.97
C LYS A 19 -18.58 -7.93 -11.14
N GLU A 20 -17.31 -7.72 -11.51
CA GLU A 20 -16.18 -8.23 -10.72
C GLU A 20 -16.13 -7.60 -9.33
N LEU A 21 -16.42 -6.30 -9.23
CA LEU A 21 -16.53 -5.60 -7.94
C LEU A 21 -17.65 -6.20 -7.07
N GLU A 22 -18.84 -6.40 -7.64
CA GLU A 22 -19.96 -7.04 -6.92
C GLU A 22 -19.60 -8.46 -6.45
N ASP A 23 -18.94 -9.25 -7.30
CA ASP A 23 -18.56 -10.63 -6.97
C ASP A 23 -17.49 -10.69 -5.87
N LEU A 24 -16.49 -9.80 -5.91
CA LEU A 24 -15.47 -9.66 -4.87
C LEU A 24 -16.07 -9.19 -3.55
N GLU A 25 -16.92 -8.16 -3.57
CA GLU A 25 -17.61 -7.65 -2.39
C GLU A 25 -18.40 -8.78 -1.70
N ASN A 26 -19.19 -9.52 -2.49
CA ASN A 26 -20.00 -10.62 -1.99
C ASN A 26 -19.18 -11.82 -1.51
N TRP A 27 -18.04 -12.11 -2.14
CA TRP A 27 -17.14 -13.16 -1.71
C TRP A 27 -16.49 -12.84 -0.36
N VAL A 28 -15.96 -11.62 -0.19
CA VAL A 28 -15.40 -11.16 1.09
C VAL A 28 -16.48 -11.13 2.17
N LYS A 29 -17.67 -10.58 1.89
CA LYS A 29 -18.80 -10.58 2.85
C LYS A 29 -19.13 -11.95 3.43
N ARG A 30 -18.87 -13.04 2.70
CA ARG A 30 -19.14 -14.43 3.08
C ARG A 30 -17.91 -15.20 3.59
N GLY A 31 -16.87 -14.49 4.03
CA GLY A 31 -15.68 -15.10 4.64
C GLY A 31 -14.44 -15.17 3.74
N GLY A 32 -14.51 -14.62 2.52
CA GLY A 32 -13.32 -14.43 1.70
C GLY A 32 -12.35 -13.42 2.32
N SER A 33 -11.05 -13.62 2.12
CA SER A 33 -10.02 -12.70 2.63
C SER A 33 -9.18 -12.12 1.49
N ILE A 34 -8.97 -10.80 1.49
CA ILE A 34 -8.28 -10.10 0.40
C ILE A 34 -7.08 -9.28 0.89
N LEU A 35 -6.02 -9.30 0.10
CA LEU A 35 -4.85 -8.43 0.21
C LEU A 35 -4.85 -7.49 -1.01
N VAL A 36 -4.83 -6.18 -0.79
CA VAL A 36 -4.85 -5.17 -1.86
C VAL A 36 -3.71 -4.17 -1.67
N PHE A 37 -3.10 -3.78 -2.79
CA PHE A 37 -2.11 -2.71 -2.84
C PHE A 37 -2.65 -1.55 -3.69
N SER A 38 -2.65 -0.34 -3.14
CA SER A 38 -3.05 0.85 -3.88
C SER A 38 -1.97 1.32 -4.85
N GLU A 39 -0.72 1.37 -4.38
CA GLU A 39 0.40 2.00 -5.10
C GLU A 39 0.16 3.46 -5.47
N HIS A 40 1.16 4.13 -6.04
CA HIS A 40 1.03 5.49 -6.58
C HIS A 40 0.45 5.49 -8.00
N PHE A 41 0.14 6.67 -8.55
CA PHE A 41 -0.36 6.81 -9.93
C PHE A 41 0.54 6.09 -10.95
N PRO A 42 -0.03 5.34 -11.91
CA PRO A 42 -1.47 5.23 -12.24
C PRO A 42 -2.23 4.07 -11.57
N PHE A 43 -1.58 3.32 -10.69
CA PHE A 43 -2.17 2.10 -10.12
C PHE A 43 -3.25 2.41 -9.08
N ASP A 44 -3.07 3.50 -8.31
CA ASP A 44 -4.07 4.01 -7.37
C ASP A 44 -5.45 4.21 -8.03
N LEU A 45 -5.47 4.82 -9.22
CA LEU A 45 -6.67 5.11 -9.96
C LEU A 45 -7.34 3.83 -10.48
N ALA A 46 -6.54 2.86 -10.91
CA ALA A 46 -7.04 1.58 -11.42
C ALA A 46 -7.68 0.72 -10.32
N VAL A 47 -7.15 0.79 -9.09
CA VAL A 47 -7.60 -0.04 -7.94
C VAL A 47 -8.57 0.69 -7.01
N GLN A 48 -8.70 2.02 -7.11
CA GLN A 48 -9.61 2.81 -6.26
C GLN A 48 -11.05 2.26 -6.23
N PRO A 49 -11.69 1.86 -7.35
CA PRO A 49 -13.03 1.28 -7.30
C PRO A 49 -13.12 0.00 -6.45
N LEU A 50 -12.06 -0.82 -6.40
CA LEU A 50 -11.99 -2.00 -5.54
C LEU A 50 -11.89 -1.62 -4.06
N LEU A 51 -11.08 -0.60 -3.71
CA LEU A 51 -11.00 -0.13 -2.32
C LEU A 51 -12.32 0.51 -1.86
N ASN A 52 -12.98 1.27 -2.74
CA ASN A 52 -14.21 1.98 -2.44
C ASN A 52 -15.38 1.04 -2.08
N ILE A 53 -15.50 -0.13 -2.72
CA ILE A 53 -16.56 -1.10 -2.34
C ILE A 53 -16.36 -1.68 -0.93
N PHE A 54 -15.16 -1.57 -0.38
CA PHE A 54 -14.85 -1.91 1.00
C PHE A 54 -14.89 -0.71 1.95
N GLY A 55 -15.28 0.48 1.48
CA GLY A 55 -15.30 1.70 2.29
C GLY A 55 -13.92 2.24 2.64
N ILE A 56 -12.91 1.91 1.81
CA ILE A 56 -11.54 2.45 1.91
C ILE A 56 -11.33 3.42 0.76
N ASP A 57 -10.98 4.66 1.07
CA ASP A 57 -10.55 5.64 0.09
C ASP A 57 -9.03 5.58 -0.08
N THR A 58 -8.55 5.85 -1.29
CA THR A 58 -7.13 6.05 -1.59
C THR A 58 -6.88 7.39 -2.26
N SER A 59 -5.77 8.04 -1.91
CA SER A 59 -5.29 9.23 -2.59
C SER A 59 -4.75 8.90 -3.99
N ILE A 60 -4.91 9.82 -4.95
CA ILE A 60 -4.27 9.73 -6.27
C ILE A 60 -3.06 10.67 -6.34
N GLY A 61 -1.91 10.14 -6.74
CA GLY A 61 -0.65 10.87 -6.79
C GLY A 61 0.50 10.03 -6.23
N VAL A 62 1.30 10.63 -5.35
CA VAL A 62 2.30 9.91 -4.54
C VAL A 62 2.39 10.55 -3.16
N VAL A 63 2.28 9.76 -2.10
CA VAL A 63 2.42 10.26 -0.73
C VAL A 63 3.89 10.33 -0.31
N ILE A 64 4.23 11.39 0.42
CA ILE A 64 5.48 11.53 1.16
C ILE A 64 5.18 11.92 2.62
N ASP A 65 6.10 11.63 3.53
CA ASP A 65 6.03 12.04 4.93
C ASP A 65 7.25 12.89 5.30
N ARG A 66 7.01 14.12 5.77
CA ARG A 66 8.09 15.04 6.16
C ARG A 66 8.54 14.91 7.62
N TYR A 67 7.88 14.07 8.39
CA TYR A 67 8.19 13.83 9.80
C TYR A 67 8.75 12.43 10.01
N ASN A 68 8.07 11.40 9.49
CA ASN A 68 8.46 10.00 9.65
C ASN A 68 9.14 9.48 8.38
N TYR A 69 10.41 9.82 8.18
CA TYR A 69 11.20 9.32 7.05
C TYR A 69 12.64 8.97 7.46
N GLU A 70 13.33 8.20 6.62
CA GLU A 70 14.74 7.84 6.84
C GLU A 70 15.69 8.68 5.98
N ASN A 71 15.85 8.36 4.69
CA ASN A 71 16.79 9.08 3.82
C ASN A 71 16.15 10.27 3.09
N ASN A 72 14.89 10.13 2.70
CA ASN A 72 14.13 11.17 2.02
C ASN A 72 12.63 11.01 2.32
N PRO A 73 11.79 12.06 2.17
CA PRO A 73 10.37 12.00 2.50
C PRO A 73 9.54 10.91 1.79
N GLY A 74 10.00 10.38 0.65
CA GLY A 74 9.35 9.26 -0.03
C GLY A 74 9.67 7.89 0.59
N GLN A 75 10.70 7.80 1.42
CA GLN A 75 11.00 6.60 2.20
C GLN A 75 10.38 6.74 3.59
N ILE A 76 9.09 6.42 3.69
CA ILE A 76 8.29 6.66 4.88
C ILE A 76 8.62 5.57 5.91
N LEU A 77 9.00 6.00 7.10
CA LEU A 77 9.49 5.14 8.17
C LEU A 77 8.38 4.85 9.19
N PHE A 78 8.15 3.57 9.47
CA PHE A 78 7.20 3.13 10.49
C PHE A 78 7.94 2.48 11.67
N THR A 79 7.82 3.08 12.85
CA THR A 79 8.31 2.59 14.15
C THR A 79 7.20 2.67 15.22
N SER A 80 7.54 2.45 16.50
CA SER A 80 6.60 2.28 17.63
C SER A 80 5.32 3.12 17.58
N ASP A 81 5.40 4.44 17.39
CA ASP A 81 4.20 5.31 17.44
C ASP A 81 3.33 5.21 16.18
N SER A 82 3.93 4.82 15.06
CA SER A 82 3.30 4.68 13.75
C SER A 82 2.90 3.24 13.40
N LEU A 83 3.29 2.26 14.21
CA LEU A 83 2.87 0.86 14.09
C LEU A 83 1.80 0.58 15.15
N ALA A 84 0.65 0.03 14.77
CA ALA A 84 -0.33 -0.42 15.76
C ALA A 84 0.11 -1.76 16.36
N ASP A 85 0.81 -1.70 17.49
CA ASP A 85 1.39 -2.84 18.21
C ASP A 85 0.37 -3.81 18.83
N ASN A 86 -0.93 -3.57 18.68
CA ASN A 86 -2.00 -4.41 19.19
C ASN A 86 -2.66 -5.32 18.13
N HIS A 87 -2.33 -5.17 16.85
CA HIS A 87 -2.90 -6.01 15.79
C HIS A 87 -1.99 -7.21 15.46
N PRO A 88 -2.53 -8.43 15.23
CA PRO A 88 -1.73 -9.62 14.91
C PRO A 88 -0.78 -9.48 13.71
N VAL A 89 -1.08 -8.58 12.77
CA VAL A 89 -0.19 -8.28 11.64
C VAL A 89 1.14 -7.66 12.11
N VAL A 90 1.12 -6.87 13.18
CA VAL A 90 2.30 -6.20 13.76
C VAL A 90 2.88 -7.01 14.94
N SER A 91 2.03 -7.46 15.86
CA SER A 91 2.42 -8.10 17.12
C SER A 91 2.09 -9.59 17.23
N GLY A 92 1.85 -10.25 16.10
CA GLY A 92 1.58 -11.67 16.03
C GLY A 92 2.80 -12.54 16.32
N LYS A 93 2.88 -13.69 15.64
CA LYS A 93 3.91 -14.72 15.90
C LYS A 93 5.34 -14.21 15.74
N ARG A 94 5.55 -13.17 14.93
CA ARG A 94 6.86 -12.59 14.61
C ARG A 94 6.85 -11.10 14.93
N SER A 95 7.90 -10.62 15.60
CA SER A 95 8.01 -9.21 15.98
C SER A 95 8.18 -8.33 14.74
N VAL A 96 7.42 -7.24 14.69
CA VAL A 96 7.60 -6.13 13.74
C VAL A 96 7.82 -4.86 14.54
N LYS A 97 8.98 -4.22 14.35
CA LYS A 97 9.40 -3.00 15.06
C LYS A 97 9.74 -1.86 14.13
N LYS A 98 10.21 -2.17 12.92
CA LYS A 98 10.62 -1.17 11.93
C LYS A 98 10.24 -1.61 10.54
N LEU A 99 9.54 -0.75 9.80
CA LEU A 99 9.26 -0.91 8.36
C LEU A 99 9.57 0.39 7.63
N ALA A 100 9.80 0.30 6.33
CA ALA A 100 9.80 1.48 5.47
C ALA A 100 9.12 1.15 4.13
N SER A 101 8.26 2.07 3.69
CA SER A 101 7.64 2.06 2.35
C SER A 101 8.33 3.06 1.43
N TYR A 102 7.94 3.07 0.15
CA TYR A 102 8.60 3.85 -0.89
C TYR A 102 7.59 4.65 -1.72
N GLY A 103 6.95 5.63 -1.08
CA GLY A 103 5.90 6.45 -1.67
C GLY A 103 4.57 5.73 -1.62
N GLY A 104 3.99 5.41 -2.78
CA GLY A 104 2.66 4.82 -2.86
C GLY A 104 1.55 5.84 -2.61
N SER A 105 0.46 5.38 -2.01
CA SER A 105 -0.71 6.21 -1.69
C SER A 105 -1.06 6.26 -0.21
N ALA A 106 -1.80 7.29 0.18
CA ALA A 106 -2.41 7.41 1.49
C ALA A 106 -3.83 6.82 1.46
N LEU A 107 -4.18 6.05 2.48
CA LEU A 107 -5.48 5.41 2.65
C LEU A 107 -6.27 6.06 3.78
N ASN A 108 -7.59 6.04 3.65
CA ASN A 108 -8.53 6.41 4.69
C ASN A 108 -9.64 5.36 4.80
N GLY A 109 -9.99 4.95 6.01
CA GLY A 109 -11.02 3.94 6.25
C GLY A 109 -11.32 3.84 7.73
N SER A 110 -12.28 4.64 8.20
CA SER A 110 -12.54 4.85 9.63
C SER A 110 -13.05 3.60 10.39
N THR A 111 -13.52 2.58 9.68
CA THR A 111 -13.95 1.30 10.25
C THR A 111 -12.82 0.27 10.35
N TYR A 112 -11.64 0.58 9.82
CA TYR A 112 -10.48 -0.31 9.80
C TYR A 112 -9.43 0.13 10.83
N ILE A 113 -8.61 -0.81 11.25
CA ILE A 113 -7.48 -0.55 12.14
C ILE A 113 -6.32 -0.04 11.29
N ASN A 114 -5.88 1.19 11.58
CA ASN A 114 -4.69 1.80 10.97
C ASN A 114 -3.42 1.24 11.63
N ILE A 115 -2.77 0.31 10.93
CA ILE A 115 -1.57 -0.40 11.38
C ILE A 115 -0.25 0.21 10.89
N LEU A 116 -0.27 1.01 9.81
CA LEU A 116 0.87 1.79 9.32
C LEU A 116 0.45 3.26 9.25
N LYS A 117 0.53 3.96 10.39
CA LYS A 117 0.03 5.34 10.54
C LYS A 117 0.99 6.33 9.90
N LEU A 118 0.43 7.19 9.07
CA LEU A 118 1.11 8.36 8.54
C LEU A 118 1.13 9.49 9.57
N SER A 119 2.12 10.38 9.51
CA SER A 119 2.16 11.57 10.36
C SER A 119 1.15 12.64 9.91
N ASP A 120 0.98 13.68 10.72
CA ASP A 120 0.23 14.88 10.33
C ASP A 120 1.01 15.81 9.37
N LYS A 121 2.23 15.42 8.97
CA LYS A 121 3.12 16.16 8.03
C LYS A 121 3.26 15.46 6.68
N ILE A 122 2.30 14.63 6.32
CA ILE A 122 2.24 14.06 4.97
C ILE A 122 1.83 15.07 3.92
N GLU A 123 2.34 14.86 2.71
CA GLU A 123 1.91 15.55 1.51
C GLU A 123 1.60 14.51 0.44
N ASN A 124 0.45 14.65 -0.21
CA ASN A 124 0.19 13.98 -1.47
C ASN A 124 0.69 14.90 -2.60
N LEU A 125 1.52 14.37 -3.48
CA LEU A 125 2.14 15.10 -4.58
C LEU A 125 1.64 14.61 -5.93
N LYS A 126 1.81 15.45 -6.95
CA LYS A 126 1.63 15.02 -8.33
C LYS A 126 2.64 13.93 -8.68
N ARG A 127 2.21 12.96 -9.50
CA ARG A 127 3.08 11.91 -10.01
C ARG A 127 2.99 11.85 -11.53
N GLU A 128 4.15 11.99 -12.16
CA GLU A 128 4.33 11.71 -13.58
C GLU A 128 4.64 10.22 -13.78
N TRP A 129 4.01 9.63 -14.78
CA TRP A 129 4.25 8.29 -15.24
C TRP A 129 4.08 8.21 -16.75
N ARG A 130 5.18 7.96 -17.47
CA ARG A 130 5.19 7.72 -18.92
C ARG A 130 4.39 8.79 -19.70
N GLY A 131 4.70 10.06 -19.47
CA GLY A 131 4.12 11.21 -20.17
C GLY A 131 2.73 11.64 -19.67
N ALA A 132 2.13 10.92 -18.72
CA ALA A 132 0.91 11.33 -18.04
C ALA A 132 1.21 11.82 -16.62
N GLU A 133 0.46 12.79 -16.12
CA GLU A 133 0.58 13.30 -14.75
C GLU A 133 -0.80 13.37 -14.11
N MET A 134 -0.90 12.94 -12.85
CA MET A 134 -2.12 13.10 -12.05
C MET A 134 -1.81 13.37 -10.58
N GLY A 135 -2.86 13.68 -9.81
CA GLY A 135 -2.76 14.08 -8.42
C GLY A 135 -2.46 15.58 -8.25
N PRO A 136 -2.31 16.05 -7.00
CA PRO A 136 -2.79 15.35 -5.81
C PRO A 136 -4.32 15.39 -5.76
N ILE A 137 -4.95 14.23 -5.55
CA ILE A 137 -6.40 14.11 -5.31
C ILE A 137 -6.60 13.28 -4.04
N GLY A 138 -7.42 13.77 -3.12
CA GLY A 138 -7.65 13.11 -1.84
C GLY A 138 -6.42 13.08 -0.93
N SER A 139 -6.60 12.49 0.24
CA SER A 139 -5.58 12.29 1.27
C SER A 139 -5.99 11.12 2.17
N GLY A 140 -5.12 10.75 3.10
CA GLY A 140 -5.38 9.72 4.10
C GLY A 140 -4.39 9.82 5.26
N ASP A 141 -4.60 9.01 6.29
CA ASP A 141 -3.76 8.97 7.50
C ASP A 141 -3.06 7.62 7.68
N SER A 142 -3.15 6.73 6.68
CA SER A 142 -2.63 5.37 6.74
C SER A 142 -1.90 4.96 5.46
N GLN A 143 -0.96 4.03 5.59
CA GLN A 143 -0.48 3.18 4.50
C GLN A 143 -0.81 1.70 4.69
N GLY A 144 -1.57 1.37 5.74
CA GLY A 144 -1.89 0.00 6.07
C GLY A 144 -3.14 -0.04 6.93
N LEU A 145 -4.24 -0.48 6.32
CA LEU A 145 -5.53 -0.68 6.96
C LEU A 145 -5.86 -2.18 6.97
N VAL A 146 -6.28 -2.67 8.13
CA VAL A 146 -6.70 -4.07 8.31
C VAL A 146 -8.00 -4.13 9.10
N GLY A 147 -8.86 -5.07 8.76
CA GLY A 147 -10.12 -5.27 9.48
C GLY A 147 -11.06 -6.25 8.79
N GLU A 148 -12.25 -6.38 9.34
CA GLU A 148 -13.29 -7.28 8.84
C GLU A 148 -14.27 -6.54 7.92
N PHE A 149 -14.82 -7.27 6.96
CA PHE A 149 -15.90 -6.80 6.09
C PHE A 149 -16.91 -7.93 5.87
N GLY A 150 -18.07 -7.83 6.53
CA GLY A 150 -18.96 -8.97 6.70
C GLY A 150 -18.27 -10.05 7.53
N GLU A 151 -18.22 -11.28 7.02
CA GLU A 151 -17.53 -12.41 7.65
C GLU A 151 -16.06 -12.54 7.19
N GLY A 152 -15.61 -11.72 6.24
CA GLY A 152 -14.27 -11.79 5.65
C GLY A 152 -13.28 -10.77 6.21
N LYS A 153 -12.03 -10.85 5.74
CA LYS A 153 -10.92 -10.00 6.19
C LYS A 153 -10.32 -9.21 5.03
N ILE A 154 -9.86 -8.00 5.33
CA ILE A 154 -9.23 -7.10 4.36
C ILE A 154 -7.90 -6.61 4.94
N ALA A 155 -6.85 -6.71 4.14
CA ALA A 155 -5.59 -6.00 4.35
C ALA A 155 -5.31 -5.12 3.12
N ALA A 156 -5.35 -3.80 3.30
CA ALA A 156 -5.11 -2.82 2.25
C ALA A 156 -3.86 -2.01 2.57
N PHE A 157 -2.94 -1.92 1.60
CA PHE A 157 -1.67 -1.22 1.76
C PHE A 157 -1.45 -0.17 0.68
N GLY A 158 -0.87 0.97 1.06
CA GLY A 158 -0.58 2.08 0.16
C GLY A 158 0.60 1.82 -0.79
N ASP A 159 1.47 0.87 -0.44
CA ASP A 159 2.71 0.51 -1.13
C ASP A 159 2.93 -1.01 -1.04
N SER A 160 3.43 -1.59 -2.11
CA SER A 160 3.68 -3.04 -2.23
C SER A 160 5.16 -3.39 -2.17
N ASN A 161 6.07 -2.42 -2.29
CA ASN A 161 7.52 -2.64 -2.36
C ASN A 161 8.03 -3.44 -1.15
N GLY A 162 7.47 -3.21 0.04
CA GLY A 162 7.74 -4.00 1.23
C GLY A 162 7.48 -5.51 1.12
N PHE A 163 6.51 -5.91 0.30
CA PHE A 163 6.07 -7.30 0.12
C PHE A 163 6.90 -8.07 -0.91
N PHE A 164 7.86 -7.42 -1.58
CA PHE A 164 8.71 -8.06 -2.59
C PHE A 164 10.15 -8.24 -2.07
N ALA A 165 10.85 -9.23 -2.62
CA ALA A 165 12.28 -9.47 -2.37
C ALA A 165 13.09 -8.86 -3.53
N MET A 166 13.30 -7.54 -3.50
CA MET A 166 13.92 -6.81 -4.60
C MET A 166 15.45 -6.81 -4.49
N GLU A 167 16.11 -6.93 -5.65
CA GLU A 167 17.54 -6.69 -5.84
C GLU A 167 17.72 -5.77 -7.04
N PHE A 168 18.61 -4.80 -6.91
CA PHE A 168 18.97 -3.85 -7.96
C PHE A 168 20.47 -3.92 -8.21
N ASP A 169 20.88 -4.05 -9.46
CA ASP A 169 22.28 -3.87 -9.85
C ASP A 169 22.57 -2.37 -9.97
N LEU A 170 23.54 -1.89 -9.20
CA LEU A 170 24.02 -0.51 -9.26
C LEU A 170 25.11 -0.39 -10.34
N GLU A 171 25.29 0.81 -10.88
CA GLU A 171 26.27 1.07 -11.95
C GLU A 171 27.72 0.79 -11.50
N ASP A 172 28.00 0.84 -10.21
CA ASP A 172 29.31 0.55 -9.60
C ASP A 172 29.56 -0.96 -9.38
N GLY A 173 28.61 -1.82 -9.77
CA GLY A 173 28.68 -3.27 -9.64
C GLY A 173 28.27 -3.78 -8.25
N HIS A 174 27.87 -2.91 -7.33
CA HIS A 174 27.25 -3.33 -6.07
C HIS A 174 25.76 -3.64 -6.26
N LYS A 175 25.20 -4.43 -5.33
CA LYS A 175 23.77 -4.70 -5.27
C LYS A 175 23.12 -3.84 -4.20
N SER A 176 21.97 -3.28 -4.54
CA SER A 176 21.04 -2.69 -3.57
C SER A 176 19.85 -3.63 -3.37
N VAL A 177 19.22 -3.57 -2.20
CA VAL A 177 18.05 -4.38 -1.83
C VAL A 177 16.92 -3.50 -1.31
N ALA A 178 15.69 -3.98 -1.47
CA ALA A 178 14.51 -3.38 -0.86
C ALA A 178 13.48 -4.46 -0.51
N GLY A 179 12.52 -4.09 0.34
CA GLY A 179 11.46 -4.99 0.80
C GLY A 179 12.00 -6.13 1.66
N MET A 180 11.56 -7.36 1.42
CA MET A 180 11.91 -8.54 2.22
C MET A 180 13.41 -8.92 2.19
N ASN A 181 14.17 -8.40 1.21
CA ASN A 181 15.62 -8.62 1.14
C ASN A 181 16.42 -7.60 1.95
N ASP A 182 15.81 -6.51 2.41
CA ASP A 182 16.49 -5.51 3.24
C ASP A 182 16.41 -5.92 4.72
N PRO A 183 17.54 -6.32 5.35
CA PRO A 183 17.56 -6.75 6.75
C PRO A 183 17.36 -5.60 7.74
N SER A 184 17.32 -4.34 7.27
CA SER A 184 17.07 -3.16 8.09
C SER A 184 15.61 -3.04 8.55
N TYR A 185 14.70 -3.79 7.92
CA TYR A 185 13.27 -3.75 8.18
C TYR A 185 12.69 -5.15 8.41
N ASP A 186 11.61 -5.21 9.20
CA ASP A 186 10.94 -6.45 9.57
C ASP A 186 9.91 -6.92 8.51
N TRP A 187 10.10 -6.57 7.24
CA TRP A 187 9.15 -6.85 6.15
C TRP A 187 8.79 -8.34 6.05
N LYS A 188 9.78 -9.23 6.13
CA LYS A 188 9.53 -10.68 6.14
C LYS A 188 8.58 -11.10 7.27
N ASN A 189 8.74 -10.53 8.46
CA ASN A 189 7.88 -10.85 9.59
C ASN A 189 6.46 -10.30 9.38
N PHE A 190 6.36 -9.05 8.92
CA PHE A 190 5.10 -8.38 8.63
C PHE A 190 4.29 -9.10 7.56
N VAL A 191 4.93 -9.51 6.46
CA VAL A 191 4.31 -10.28 5.37
C VAL A 191 3.78 -11.62 5.91
N LEU A 192 4.59 -12.38 6.65
CA LEU A 192 4.16 -13.67 7.19
C LEU A 192 3.03 -13.53 8.22
N ASN A 193 3.07 -12.49 9.06
CA ASN A 193 1.96 -12.20 9.98
C ASN A 193 0.69 -11.78 9.23
N THR A 194 0.81 -11.03 8.13
CA THR A 194 -0.31 -10.66 7.26
C THR A 194 -1.01 -11.89 6.70
N PHE A 195 -0.24 -12.83 6.14
CA PHE A 195 -0.81 -14.09 5.64
C PHE A 195 -1.35 -14.99 6.75
N ASP A 196 -0.64 -15.11 7.89
CA ASP A 196 -1.14 -15.84 9.05
C ASP A 196 -2.53 -15.33 9.48
N TRP A 197 -2.72 -14.00 9.52
CA TRP A 197 -3.99 -13.37 9.90
C TRP A 197 -5.09 -13.54 8.84
N LEU A 198 -4.78 -13.29 7.56
CA LEU A 198 -5.73 -13.46 6.46
C LEU A 198 -6.19 -14.91 6.27
N SER A 199 -5.34 -15.89 6.61
CA SER A 199 -5.67 -17.32 6.50
C SER A 199 -6.28 -17.92 7.76
N SER A 200 -6.39 -17.16 8.85
CA SER A 200 -7.02 -17.68 10.05
C SER A 200 -8.53 -17.77 9.86
N ASP A 201 -9.13 -18.76 10.51
CA ASP A 201 -10.58 -18.78 10.73
C ASP A 201 -11.00 -17.59 11.62
#